data_AF-A0A8S9P1H6-F1
#
_entry.id   AF-A0A8S9P1H6-F1
#
_cell.length_a   1.000
_cell.length_b   1.000
_cell.length_c   1.000
_cell.angle_alpha   90.00
_cell.angle_beta   90.00
_cell.angle_gamma   90.00
#
_symmetry.space_group_name_H-M   'P 1'
#
loop_
_entity.id
_entity.type
_entity.pdbx_description
1 polymer ?
#
loop_
_entity_poly.entity_id
_entity_poly.type
_entity_poly.pdbx_seq_one_letter_code
_entity_poly.pdbx_strand_id
1 'polypeptide(L)'
;MEGYKRVKLLLIFLIISSVATSASPWLPMDGNYPGSYCLSWRLAIETNNVRAWRTVPIQCMRYVEVYMLAGQYDRDVQLIVEQIRVYLNEIVLPGDGMDAWIFDVDDTCFSNVFYYRLKRYGCDPYDPTGFRTWAMKGESPAIQPVLELFNELIETGFKVILVTGRDEETLGQATQENLHNQGFTGYERLIMRLGSALLIFL
;
A
#
# COMPACT_ATOMS: atom_id res chain seq x y z
N MET A 1 10.62 29.67 -59.50
CA MET A 1 11.45 30.39 -58.51
C MET A 1 10.52 31.32 -57.74
N GLU A 2 10.77 31.46 -56.44
CA GLU A 2 9.96 32.18 -55.43
C GLU A 2 8.55 31.60 -55.15
N GLY A 3 8.14 31.27 -53.92
CA GLY A 3 8.80 31.38 -52.64
C GLY A 3 7.95 30.65 -51.58
N TYR A 4 8.48 29.56 -51.04
CA TYR A 4 7.89 28.89 -49.89
C TYR A 4 8.23 29.71 -48.64
N LYS A 5 7.26 30.51 -48.18
CA LYS A 5 7.38 31.27 -46.92
C LYS A 5 7.55 30.27 -45.78
N ARG A 6 8.76 30.16 -45.25
CA ARG A 6 9.04 29.48 -43.97
C ARG A 6 8.21 30.16 -42.88
N VAL A 7 7.08 29.56 -42.52
CA VAL A 7 6.39 29.89 -41.27
C VAL A 7 7.31 29.42 -40.15
N LYS A 8 8.06 30.35 -39.55
CA LYS A 8 8.79 30.10 -38.31
C LYS A 8 7.76 29.88 -37.22
N LEU A 9 7.44 28.62 -36.94
CA LEU A 9 6.69 28.22 -35.75
C LEU A 9 7.60 28.49 -34.55
N LEU A 10 7.50 29.70 -33.99
CA LEU A 10 8.07 30.07 -32.71
C LEU A 10 7.28 29.34 -31.62
N LEU A 11 7.75 28.15 -31.23
CA LEU A 11 7.35 27.49 -30.01
C LEU A 11 7.94 28.28 -28.84
N ILE A 12 7.18 29.21 -28.29
CA ILE A 12 7.49 29.87 -27.02
C ILE A 12 7.21 28.83 -25.92
N PHE A 13 8.27 28.14 -25.48
CA PHE A 13 8.24 27.42 -24.22
C PHE A 13 8.19 28.44 -23.08
N LEU A 14 6.98 28.75 -22.60
CA LEU A 14 6.79 29.39 -21.30
C LEU A 14 7.23 28.38 -20.23
N ILE A 15 8.51 28.43 -19.86
CA ILE A 15 9.01 27.82 -18.63
C ILE A 15 8.45 28.68 -17.49
N ILE A 16 7.24 28.36 -17.04
CA ILE A 16 6.78 28.83 -15.74
C ILE A 16 7.54 28.00 -14.71
N SER A 17 8.70 28.49 -14.31
CA SER A 17 9.34 28.05 -13.07
C SER A 17 8.49 28.54 -11.90
N SER A 18 7.39 27.85 -11.61
CA SER A 18 6.71 28.03 -10.34
C SER A 18 7.58 27.37 -9.28
N VAL A 19 8.35 28.17 -8.56
CA VAL A 19 8.60 27.86 -7.15
C VAL A 19 7.22 27.89 -6.50
N ALA A 20 6.54 26.75 -6.47
CA ALA A 20 5.25 26.61 -5.84
C ALA A 20 5.46 26.57 -4.32
N THR A 21 5.73 27.72 -3.71
CA THR A 21 5.31 27.95 -2.34
C THR A 21 3.82 28.25 -2.37
N SER A 22 3.00 27.23 -2.65
CA SER A 22 1.55 27.34 -2.52
C SER A 22 1.16 26.92 -1.11
N ALA A 23 1.29 27.84 -0.16
CA ALA A 23 0.30 27.91 0.91
C ALA A 23 -0.96 28.49 0.27
N SER A 24 -1.87 27.62 -0.17
CA SER A 24 -3.21 28.02 -0.57
C SER A 24 -4.21 27.38 0.39
N PRO A 25 -4.91 28.17 1.22
CA PRO A 25 -6.06 27.69 1.95
C PRO A 25 -7.25 27.63 0.99
N TRP A 26 -7.40 26.50 0.32
CA TRP A 26 -8.63 26.22 -0.45
C TRP A 26 -9.75 25.78 0.49
N LEU A 27 -10.57 26.74 0.91
CA LEU A 27 -12.00 26.57 1.23
C LEU A 27 -12.68 27.86 0.74
N PRO A 28 -13.85 27.83 0.05
CA PRO A 28 -15.07 27.25 0.62
C PRO A 28 -16.12 26.60 -0.34
N MET A 29 -16.92 25.72 0.28
CA MET A 29 -18.38 25.46 0.17
C MET A 29 -19.08 25.29 -1.21
N ASP A 30 -19.67 24.10 -1.42
CA ASP A 30 -21.14 23.95 -1.62
C ASP A 30 -21.57 22.47 -1.71
N GLY A 31 -22.61 22.09 -0.95
CA GLY A 31 -23.49 20.92 -1.19
C GLY A 31 -22.93 19.49 -1.17
N ASN A 32 -21.62 19.30 -1.05
CA ASN A 32 -20.96 18.03 -1.29
C ASN A 32 -20.95 17.18 -0.01
N TYR A 33 -21.69 16.06 0.00
CA TYR A 33 -21.63 15.06 1.08
C TYR A 33 -20.15 14.81 1.42
N PRO A 34 -19.67 14.95 2.67
CA PRO A 34 -18.26 14.72 3.02
C PRO A 34 -17.71 13.38 2.51
N GLY A 35 -18.59 12.40 2.23
CA GLY A 35 -18.24 11.16 1.56
C GLY A 35 -17.69 11.30 0.12
N SER A 36 -18.11 12.27 -0.69
CA SER A 36 -17.70 12.37 -2.11
C SER A 36 -16.28 12.90 -2.29
N TYR A 37 -15.86 13.87 -1.47
CA TYR A 37 -14.46 14.31 -1.43
C TYR A 37 -13.56 13.15 -0.97
N CYS A 38 -13.94 12.46 0.11
CA CYS A 38 -13.11 11.41 0.69
C CYS A 38 -12.98 10.17 -0.21
N LEU A 39 -14.04 9.86 -0.98
CA LEU A 39 -13.97 8.86 -2.03
C LEU A 39 -12.98 9.27 -3.13
N SER A 40 -13.06 10.51 -3.60
CA SER A 40 -12.14 11.04 -4.62
C SER A 40 -10.69 11.09 -4.13
N TRP A 41 -10.50 11.47 -2.85
CA TRP A 41 -9.21 11.51 -2.19
C TRP A 41 -8.60 10.11 -2.06
N ARG A 42 -9.37 9.11 -1.62
CA ARG A 42 -8.91 7.70 -1.59
C ARG A 42 -8.49 7.26 -2.98
N LEU A 43 -9.36 7.43 -3.98
CA LEU A 43 -9.04 7.05 -5.36
C LEU A 43 -7.74 7.71 -5.84
N ALA A 44 -7.57 9.00 -5.59
CA ALA A 44 -6.36 9.72 -5.99
C ALA A 44 -5.09 9.21 -5.30
N ILE A 45 -5.18 8.65 -4.09
CA ILE A 45 -4.05 8.00 -3.40
C ILE A 45 -3.78 6.63 -4.00
N GLU A 46 -4.80 5.79 -4.16
CA GLU A 46 -4.64 4.44 -4.74
C GLU A 46 -4.07 4.49 -6.15
N THR A 47 -4.39 5.54 -6.92
CA THR A 47 -3.84 5.76 -8.27
C THR A 47 -2.58 6.63 -8.27
N ASN A 48 -1.96 6.89 -7.12
CA ASN A 48 -0.70 7.63 -6.98
C ASN A 48 -0.70 9.06 -7.58
N ASN A 49 -1.88 9.70 -7.65
CA ASN A 49 -2.06 11.10 -8.08
C ASN A 49 -1.85 12.08 -6.92
N VAL A 50 -2.17 11.67 -5.69
CA VAL A 50 -1.83 12.38 -4.45
C VAL A 50 -0.71 11.61 -3.75
N ARG A 51 0.44 12.26 -3.58
CA ARG A 51 1.68 11.64 -3.06
C ARG A 51 2.14 12.31 -1.77
N ALA A 52 2.99 11.61 -1.02
CA ALA A 52 3.65 12.12 0.18
C ALA A 52 2.68 12.73 1.22
N TRP A 53 1.44 12.24 1.26
CA TRP A 53 0.49 12.59 2.30
C TRP A 53 0.98 11.98 3.62
N ARG A 54 0.86 12.75 4.71
CA ARG A 54 1.38 12.33 6.03
C ARG A 54 0.32 11.77 6.95
N THR A 55 -0.92 12.20 6.76
CA THR A 55 -2.09 11.80 7.53
C THR A 55 -3.32 11.82 6.63
N VAL A 56 -4.31 11.02 7.01
CA VAL A 56 -5.66 11.12 6.45
C VAL A 56 -6.24 12.50 6.79
N PRO A 57 -6.85 13.24 5.84
CA PRO A 57 -7.58 14.47 6.14
C PRO A 57 -8.63 14.22 7.22
N ILE A 58 -8.67 15.06 8.25
CA ILE A 58 -9.55 14.83 9.41
C ILE A 58 -11.03 14.69 9.01
N GLN A 59 -11.46 15.40 7.96
CA GLN A 59 -12.82 15.30 7.41
C GLN A 59 -13.15 13.92 6.81
N CYS A 60 -12.14 13.11 6.51
CA CYS A 60 -12.26 11.77 5.94
C CYS A 60 -12.15 10.64 6.96
N MET A 61 -11.95 10.94 8.24
CA MET A 61 -11.85 9.93 9.30
C MET A 61 -13.01 8.93 9.26
N ARG A 62 -14.26 9.43 9.24
CA ARG A 62 -15.45 8.57 9.23
C ARG A 62 -15.59 7.79 7.91
N TYR A 63 -15.17 8.38 6.80
CA TYR A 63 -15.16 7.71 5.51
C TYR A 63 -14.20 6.51 5.53
N VAL A 64 -12.96 6.70 6.01
CA VAL A 64 -11.95 5.63 6.10
C VAL A 64 -12.41 4.54 7.05
N GLU A 65 -12.95 4.90 8.21
CA GLU A 65 -13.53 3.94 9.15
C GLU A 65 -14.59 3.05 8.48
N VAL A 66 -15.55 3.65 7.78
CA VAL A 66 -16.61 2.91 7.10
C VAL A 66 -16.05 2.07 5.96
N TYR A 67 -15.10 2.59 5.19
CA TYR A 67 -14.44 1.84 4.12
C TYR A 67 -13.76 0.56 4.65
N MET A 68 -12.99 0.69 5.74
CA MET A 68 -12.26 -0.42 6.35
C MET A 68 -13.15 -1.43 7.06
N LEU A 69 -14.28 -1.00 7.66
CA LEU A 69 -15.09 -1.88 8.52
C LEU A 69 -16.42 -2.33 7.92
N ALA A 70 -16.94 -1.65 6.90
CA ALA A 70 -18.24 -1.98 6.28
C ALA A 70 -18.11 -2.87 5.02
N GLY A 71 -16.97 -3.52 4.85
CA GLY A 71 -16.72 -4.55 3.84
C GLY A 71 -16.39 -4.05 2.44
N GLN A 72 -16.28 -2.75 2.19
CA GLN A 72 -15.80 -2.28 0.88
C GLN A 72 -14.32 -2.60 0.69
N TYR A 73 -13.49 -2.40 1.72
CA TYR A 73 -12.10 -2.84 1.72
C TYR A 73 -11.98 -4.34 1.40
N ASP A 74 -12.76 -5.19 2.06
CA ASP A 74 -12.70 -6.65 1.83
C ASP A 74 -13.08 -7.02 0.38
N ARG A 75 -14.09 -6.35 -0.19
CA ARG A 75 -14.48 -6.53 -1.61
C ARG A 75 -13.37 -6.08 -2.57
N ASP A 76 -12.74 -4.95 -2.28
CA ASP A 76 -11.64 -4.41 -3.10
C ASP A 76 -10.43 -5.38 -3.06
N VAL A 77 -10.07 -5.89 -1.88
CA VAL A 77 -8.99 -6.90 -1.71
C VAL A 77 -9.33 -8.20 -2.43
N GLN A 78 -10.55 -8.73 -2.25
CA GLN A 78 -10.97 -9.97 -2.91
C GLN A 78 -10.87 -9.82 -4.44
N LEU A 79 -11.35 -8.70 -4.99
CA LEU A 79 -11.30 -8.44 -6.42
C LEU A 79 -9.86 -8.52 -6.95
N ILE A 80 -8.91 -7.89 -6.26
CA ILE A 80 -7.50 -7.91 -6.67
C ILE A 80 -6.90 -9.32 -6.57
N VAL A 81 -7.18 -10.06 -5.50
CA VAL A 81 -6.73 -11.46 -5.38
C VAL A 81 -7.28 -12.33 -6.52
N GLU A 82 -8.56 -12.17 -6.90
CA GLU A 82 -9.11 -12.89 -8.05
C GLU A 82 -8.41 -12.52 -9.37
N GLN A 83 -8.05 -11.23 -9.57
CA GLN A 83 -7.26 -10.85 -10.75
C GLN A 83 -5.86 -11.48 -10.73
N ILE A 84 -5.23 -11.59 -9.56
CA ILE A 84 -3.95 -12.29 -9.42
C ILE A 84 -4.10 -13.76 -9.78
N ARG A 85 -5.15 -14.44 -9.31
CA ARG A 85 -5.44 -15.85 -9.65
C ARG A 85 -5.63 -16.05 -11.16
N VAL A 86 -6.33 -15.13 -11.83
CA VAL A 86 -6.46 -15.16 -13.30
C VAL A 86 -5.08 -15.08 -13.97
N TYR A 87 -4.22 -14.16 -13.53
CA TYR A 87 -2.86 -14.04 -14.04
C TYR A 87 -2.01 -15.29 -13.76
N LEU A 88 -2.13 -15.89 -12.58
CA LEU A 88 -1.42 -17.12 -12.22
C LEU A 88 -1.74 -18.29 -13.16
N ASN A 89 -2.98 -18.40 -13.63
CA ASN A 89 -3.38 -19.44 -14.59
C ASN A 89 -2.73 -19.28 -15.97
N GLU A 90 -2.18 -18.11 -16.28
CA GLU A 90 -1.46 -17.85 -17.53
C GLU A 90 0.03 -18.21 -17.44
N ILE A 91 0.54 -18.50 -16.23
CA ILE A 91 1.95 -18.80 -16.00
C ILE A 91 2.18 -20.32 -16.07
N VAL A 92 3.12 -20.73 -16.92
CA VAL A 92 3.63 -22.10 -16.96
C VAL A 92 5.01 -22.11 -16.30
N LEU A 93 5.12 -22.72 -15.13
CA LEU A 93 6.40 -22.82 -14.42
C LEU A 93 7.34 -23.82 -15.14
N PRO A 94 8.60 -23.44 -15.43
CA PRO A 94 9.60 -24.33 -16.00
C PRO A 94 10.02 -25.48 -15.07
N GLY A 95 9.73 -25.36 -13.76
CA GLY A 95 10.07 -26.38 -12.77
C GLY A 95 11.55 -26.41 -12.38
N ASP A 96 12.31 -25.36 -12.69
CA ASP A 96 13.72 -25.20 -12.28
C ASP A 96 13.87 -24.69 -10.83
N GLY A 97 12.75 -24.32 -10.19
CA GLY A 97 12.68 -23.85 -8.81
C GLY A 97 13.10 -22.39 -8.62
N MET A 98 13.17 -21.60 -9.70
CA MET A 98 13.66 -20.22 -9.68
C MET A 98 12.56 -19.16 -9.69
N ASP A 99 11.31 -19.53 -9.95
CA ASP A 99 10.18 -18.60 -9.95
C ASP A 99 9.77 -18.21 -8.53
N ALA A 100 9.74 -16.91 -8.26
CA ALA A 100 9.46 -16.36 -6.95
C ALA A 100 8.29 -15.39 -6.97
N TRP A 101 7.55 -15.36 -5.86
CA TRP A 101 6.51 -14.38 -5.59
C TRP A 101 6.87 -13.59 -4.35
N ILE A 102 6.78 -12.25 -4.41
CA ILE A 102 7.16 -11.39 -3.29
C ILE A 102 5.90 -10.79 -2.67
N PHE A 103 5.77 -10.90 -1.35
CA PHE A 103 4.76 -10.19 -0.57
C PHE A 103 5.43 -9.16 0.34
N ASP A 104 4.80 -7.98 0.45
CA ASP A 104 4.97 -7.16 1.66
C ASP A 104 4.21 -7.80 2.84
N VAL A 105 4.49 -7.38 4.07
CA VAL A 105 3.88 -7.95 5.29
C VAL A 105 2.80 -7.04 5.88
N ASP A 106 3.10 -5.79 6.19
CA ASP A 106 2.18 -4.89 6.92
C ASP A 106 1.10 -4.33 5.99
N ASP A 107 -0.17 -4.49 6.37
CA ASP A 107 -1.35 -4.15 5.55
C ASP A 107 -1.41 -4.86 4.18
N THR A 108 -0.58 -5.91 3.99
CA THR A 108 -0.62 -6.87 2.87
C THR A 108 -0.91 -8.29 3.36
N CYS A 109 -0.02 -8.89 4.16
CA CYS A 109 -0.27 -10.19 4.80
C CYS A 109 -1.10 -10.07 6.08
N PHE A 110 -0.82 -9.07 6.91
CA PHE A 110 -1.59 -8.78 8.12
C PHE A 110 -2.26 -7.42 8.08
N SER A 111 -3.41 -7.29 8.73
CA SER A 111 -4.06 -6.00 8.92
C SER A 111 -3.60 -5.32 10.20
N ASN A 112 -3.15 -4.07 10.09
CA ASN A 112 -2.88 -3.19 11.24
C ASN A 112 -4.07 -2.26 11.54
N VAL A 113 -5.26 -2.54 11.01
CA VAL A 113 -6.46 -1.70 11.19
C VAL A 113 -6.79 -1.43 12.67
N PHE A 114 -6.52 -2.40 13.57
CA PHE A 114 -6.74 -2.21 15.01
C PHE A 114 -5.78 -1.22 15.65
N TYR A 115 -4.52 -1.17 15.21
CA TYR A 115 -3.60 -0.10 15.59
C TYR A 115 -4.12 1.25 15.08
N TYR A 116 -4.47 1.32 13.80
CA TYR A 116 -4.91 2.58 13.19
C TYR A 116 -6.23 3.07 13.73
N ARG A 117 -7.11 2.21 14.24
CA ARG A 117 -8.31 2.63 14.99
C ARG A 117 -7.97 3.52 16.19
N LEU A 118 -6.87 3.22 16.91
CA LEU A 118 -6.37 4.04 18.02
C LEU A 118 -5.73 5.35 17.55
N LYS A 119 -5.39 5.44 16.26
CA LYS A 119 -4.78 6.60 15.58
C LYS A 119 -5.76 7.32 14.66
N ARG A 120 -7.06 7.24 14.97
CA ARG A 120 -8.15 7.86 14.19
C ARG A 120 -8.08 7.50 12.70
N TYR A 121 -7.82 6.23 12.41
CA TYR A 121 -7.64 5.66 11.07
C TYR A 121 -6.60 6.42 10.23
N GLY A 122 -5.49 6.84 10.86
CA GLY A 122 -4.40 7.56 10.19
C GLY A 122 -4.56 9.07 10.14
N CYS A 123 -5.55 9.66 10.83
CA CYS A 123 -5.64 11.11 10.98
C CYS A 123 -4.60 11.66 11.97
N ASP A 124 -4.11 10.82 12.88
CA ASP A 124 -2.99 11.15 13.74
C ASP A 124 -1.65 10.97 13.01
N PRO A 125 -0.64 11.81 13.28
CA PRO A 125 0.71 11.59 12.78
C PRO A 125 1.25 10.20 13.14
N TYR A 126 2.05 9.62 12.24
CA TYR A 126 2.71 8.35 12.49
C TYR A 126 3.56 8.42 13.76
N ASP A 127 3.40 7.41 14.61
CA ASP A 127 4.06 7.26 15.90
C ASP A 127 4.92 5.99 15.85
N PRO A 128 6.21 6.11 15.47
CA PRO A 128 7.08 4.95 15.27
C PRO A 128 7.24 4.10 16.53
N THR A 129 7.32 4.75 17.70
CA THR A 129 7.45 4.04 18.99
C THR A 129 6.15 3.30 19.30
N GLY A 130 5.01 3.96 19.15
CA GLY A 130 3.71 3.32 19.36
C GLY A 130 3.43 2.16 18.40
N PHE A 131 3.80 2.31 17.12
CA PHE A 131 3.67 1.22 16.14
C PHE A 131 4.59 0.06 16.49
N ARG A 132 5.85 0.32 16.88
CA ARG A 132 6.77 -0.72 17.33
C ARG A 132 6.23 -1.46 18.56
N THR A 133 5.68 -0.76 19.54
CA THR A 133 5.03 -1.38 20.71
C THR A 133 3.83 -2.24 20.31
N TRP A 134 3.05 -1.83 19.30
CA TRP A 134 1.97 -2.64 18.76
C TRP A 134 2.50 -3.89 18.05
N ALA A 135 3.43 -3.73 17.12
CA ALA A 135 4.01 -4.81 16.33
C ALA A 135 4.71 -5.87 17.21
N MET A 136 5.32 -5.46 18.33
CA MET A 136 5.91 -6.36 19.32
C MET A 136 4.92 -7.34 19.96
N LYS A 137 3.61 -7.04 19.93
CA LYS A 137 2.60 -7.97 20.46
C LYS A 137 2.43 -9.20 19.58
N GLY A 138 2.69 -9.09 18.26
CA GLY A 138 2.53 -10.21 17.33
C GLY A 138 1.08 -10.67 17.15
N GLU A 139 0.12 -9.74 17.25
CA GLU A 139 -1.33 -10.03 17.25
C GLU A 139 -2.07 -9.48 16.01
N SER A 140 -1.36 -9.00 14.98
CA SER A 140 -2.02 -8.49 13.77
C SER A 140 -2.67 -9.65 13.00
N PRO A 141 -3.98 -9.60 12.70
CA PRO A 141 -4.69 -10.70 12.03
C PRO A 141 -4.31 -10.80 10.54
N ALA A 142 -4.39 -12.01 9.98
CA ALA A 142 -4.26 -12.22 8.54
C ALA A 142 -5.30 -11.42 7.73
N ILE A 143 -4.88 -10.94 6.56
CA ILE A 143 -5.81 -10.56 5.49
C ILE A 143 -6.16 -11.83 4.73
N GLN A 144 -7.35 -12.37 5.02
CA GLN A 144 -7.72 -13.75 4.65
C GLN A 144 -7.56 -14.07 3.15
N PRO A 145 -8.02 -13.23 2.19
CA PRO A 145 -7.82 -13.52 0.77
C PRO A 145 -6.33 -13.60 0.36
N VAL A 146 -5.45 -12.86 1.03
CA VAL A 146 -4.00 -12.89 0.78
C VAL A 146 -3.36 -14.15 1.34
N LEU A 147 -3.82 -14.64 2.50
CA LEU A 147 -3.37 -15.91 3.05
C LEU A 147 -3.73 -17.09 2.14
N GLU A 148 -4.92 -17.09 1.54
CA GLU A 148 -5.34 -18.10 0.57
C GLU A 148 -4.43 -18.07 -0.67
N LEU A 149 -4.20 -16.89 -1.24
CA LEU A 149 -3.29 -16.70 -2.36
C LEU A 149 -1.86 -17.17 -2.03
N PHE A 150 -1.37 -16.85 -0.83
CA PHE A 150 -0.06 -17.27 -0.35
C PHE A 150 0.08 -18.81 -0.36
N ASN A 151 -0.94 -19.53 0.12
CA ASN A 151 -0.93 -20.99 0.13
C ASN A 151 -1.00 -21.56 -1.29
N GLU A 152 -1.85 -21.00 -2.16
CA GLU A 152 -1.96 -21.41 -3.57
C GLU A 152 -0.61 -21.26 -4.32
N LEU A 153 0.12 -20.17 -4.08
CA LEU A 153 1.42 -19.94 -4.68
C LEU A 153 2.44 -21.01 -4.26
N ILE A 154 2.48 -21.36 -2.97
CA ILE A 154 3.33 -22.43 -2.45
C ILE A 154 2.96 -23.77 -3.09
N GLU A 155 1.68 -24.12 -3.13
CA GLU A 155 1.18 -25.36 -3.72
C GLU A 155 1.50 -25.47 -5.22
N THR A 156 1.48 -24.35 -5.93
CA THR A 156 1.81 -24.26 -7.36
C THR A 156 3.33 -24.40 -7.61
N GLY A 157 4.16 -24.21 -6.58
CA GLY A 157 5.62 -24.38 -6.66
C GLY A 157 6.42 -23.07 -6.73
N PHE A 158 5.79 -21.91 -6.52
CA PHE A 158 6.52 -20.65 -6.40
C PHE A 158 7.34 -20.60 -5.12
N LYS A 159 8.50 -19.96 -5.20
CA LYS A 159 9.29 -19.53 -4.05
C LYS A 159 8.71 -18.24 -3.48
N VAL A 160 7.90 -18.36 -2.42
CA VAL A 160 7.33 -17.18 -1.78
C VAL A 160 8.36 -16.49 -0.88
N ILE A 161 8.63 -15.22 -1.12
CA ILE A 161 9.55 -14.39 -0.34
C ILE A 161 8.75 -13.27 0.31
N LEU A 162 8.91 -13.11 1.62
CA LEU A 162 8.31 -12.02 2.37
C LEU A 162 9.34 -10.90 2.55
N VAL A 163 8.92 -9.67 2.33
CA VAL A 163 9.75 -8.48 2.53
C VAL A 163 8.99 -7.53 3.47
N THR A 164 9.68 -6.91 4.42
CA THR A 164 9.01 -5.97 5.34
C THR A 164 9.92 -4.83 5.77
N GLY A 165 9.32 -3.66 5.98
CA GLY A 165 9.97 -2.50 6.59
C GLY A 165 10.20 -2.62 8.10
N ARG A 166 9.64 -3.66 8.76
CA ARG A 166 9.90 -3.96 10.18
C ARG A 166 11.38 -4.24 10.39
N ASP A 167 11.95 -3.71 11.46
CA ASP A 167 13.36 -3.92 11.75
C ASP A 167 13.62 -5.32 12.32
N GLU A 168 14.65 -5.97 11.81
CA GLU A 168 14.98 -7.35 12.18
C GLU A 168 15.40 -7.46 13.65
N GLU A 169 16.25 -6.53 14.11
CA GLU A 169 16.85 -6.57 15.44
C GLU A 169 15.78 -6.57 16.54
N THR A 170 14.69 -5.84 16.35
CA THR A 170 13.75 -5.59 17.44
C THR A 170 12.36 -6.15 17.18
N LEU A 171 11.95 -6.32 15.92
CA LEU A 171 10.65 -6.91 15.56
C LEU A 171 10.77 -8.31 14.93
N GLY A 172 11.98 -8.85 14.77
CA GLY A 172 12.22 -10.11 14.07
C GLY A 172 11.45 -11.28 14.63
N GLN A 173 11.58 -11.54 15.93
CA GLN A 173 10.90 -12.66 16.59
C GLN A 173 9.37 -12.49 16.55
N ALA A 174 8.87 -11.33 16.98
CA ALA A 174 7.43 -11.06 17.01
C ALA A 174 6.78 -11.16 15.63
N THR A 175 7.47 -10.74 14.56
CA THR A 175 6.96 -10.84 13.19
C THR A 175 6.89 -12.29 12.71
N GLN A 176 7.93 -13.10 12.98
CA GLN A 176 7.94 -14.52 12.63
C GLN A 176 6.86 -15.30 13.39
N GLU A 177 6.70 -15.05 14.68
CA GLU A 177 5.66 -15.67 15.50
C GLU A 177 4.26 -15.28 14.99
N ASN A 178 4.05 -14.01 14.65
CA ASN A 178 2.78 -13.55 14.07
C ASN A 178 2.51 -14.24 12.72
N LEU A 179 3.50 -14.36 11.83
CA LEU A 179 3.37 -15.07 10.54
C LEU A 179 2.95 -16.51 10.74
N HIS A 180 3.66 -17.21 11.62
CA HIS A 180 3.36 -18.60 11.96
C HIS A 180 1.93 -18.74 12.52
N ASN A 181 1.57 -17.92 13.52
CA ASN A 181 0.27 -18.00 14.18
C ASN A 181 -0.90 -17.65 13.26
N GLN A 182 -0.67 -16.81 12.24
CA GLN A 182 -1.68 -16.43 11.25
C GLN A 182 -1.69 -17.35 10.02
N GLY A 183 -0.87 -18.42 10.00
CA GLY A 183 -0.89 -19.45 8.96
C GLY A 183 0.05 -19.20 7.78
N PHE A 184 0.82 -18.11 7.75
CA PHE A 184 1.82 -17.84 6.72
C PHE A 184 3.08 -18.68 6.95
N THR A 185 2.99 -19.97 6.58
CA THR A 185 4.07 -20.96 6.77
C THR A 185 4.56 -21.50 5.43
N GLY A 186 5.84 -21.88 5.34
CA GLY A 186 6.41 -22.44 4.10
C GLY A 186 6.98 -21.42 3.11
N TYR A 187 7.06 -20.14 3.47
CA TYR A 187 7.80 -19.15 2.68
C TYR A 187 9.31 -19.49 2.63
N GLU A 188 9.96 -19.19 1.51
CA GLU A 188 11.37 -19.44 1.25
C GLU A 188 12.28 -18.53 2.10
N ARG A 189 11.89 -17.25 2.24
CA ARG A 189 12.67 -16.27 3.00
C ARG A 189 11.81 -15.14 3.55
N LEU A 190 12.15 -14.66 4.74
CA LEU A 190 11.70 -13.38 5.28
C LEU A 190 12.88 -12.40 5.24
N ILE A 191 12.72 -11.28 4.54
CA ILE A 191 13.69 -10.21 4.41
C ILE A 191 13.19 -9.02 5.21
N MET A 192 13.89 -8.68 6.28
CA MET A 192 13.53 -7.60 7.19
C MET A 192 14.52 -6.43 7.09
N ARG A 193 14.12 -5.28 7.62
CA ARG A 193 14.98 -4.09 7.61
C ARG A 193 16.15 -4.23 8.58
N LEU A 194 17.36 -4.17 8.04
CA LEU A 194 18.60 -4.14 8.82
C LEU A 194 18.92 -2.70 9.26
N GLY A 195 18.61 -2.35 10.51
CA GLY A 195 19.02 -1.06 11.10
C GLY A 195 18.64 0.17 10.26
N SER A 196 19.53 1.16 10.13
CA SER A 196 19.33 2.38 9.34
C SER A 196 19.33 2.18 7.82
N ALA A 197 19.42 0.94 7.33
CA ALA A 197 19.27 0.69 5.90
C ALA A 197 17.80 0.90 5.49
N LEU A 198 17.60 1.78 4.51
CA LEU A 198 16.30 2.01 3.87
C LEU A 198 15.96 0.81 2.98
N LEU A 199 15.20 -0.14 3.52
CA LEU A 199 14.33 -0.97 2.69
C LEU A 199 13.10 -0.12 2.38
N ILE A 200 13.18 0.63 1.28
CA ILE A 200 12.02 1.31 0.68
C ILE A 200 11.36 0.29 -0.23
N PHE A 201 10.15 -0.12 0.11
CA PHE A 201 9.18 -0.52 -0.90
C PHE A 201 8.00 0.45 -0.81
N LEU A 202 7.50 0.79 -2.00
CA LEU A 202 6.75 2.01 -2.35
C LEU A 202 5.41 2.16 -1.65
#